data_AF-B0S4H0-F1
#
_entry.id   AF-B0S4H0-F1
#
_cell.length_a   1.000
_cell.length_b   1.000
_cell.length_c   1.000
_cell.angle_alpha   90.00
_cell.angle_beta   90.00
_cell.angle_gamma   90.00
#
_symmetry.space_group_name_H-M   'P 1'
#
loop_
_entity.id
_entity.type
_entity.pdbx_description
1 polymer ?
#
loop_
_entity_poly.entity_id
_entity_poly.type
_entity_poly.pdbx_seq_one_letter_code
_entity_poly.pdbx_strand_id
1 'polypeptide(L)'
;MLKKHKKILIFCLLLSCLVNTHSYASTNLKIDNDEMTEKLIELDNKSLKTKFLINNIIEKKHRLSEKYEKEQSFQDVIYFNQTDPRFAYTPYGDGDFGIVQNTGCGPTSAAMVVSTLTKTYTDPNEIASWAMFNGYNMGNNGSSWELFPAVARKYGLDYQFSYSIEDARNCLKTGGLVILSQNSSLNNYWTDSGHFIVLTGYEDNLYTVNDPYSIYRTEIYHTQDQVFIPNKAIFCFWKN
;
A
#
# COMPACT_ATOMS: atom_id res chain seq x y z
N MET A 1 -0.85 4.38 -45.27
CA MET A 1 -1.08 3.45 -44.14
C MET A 1 -0.70 4.02 -42.75
N LEU A 2 -0.06 5.19 -42.63
CA LEU A 2 0.33 5.76 -41.33
C LEU A 2 -0.79 6.43 -40.48
N LYS A 3 -1.98 6.68 -41.03
CA LYS A 3 -3.07 7.36 -40.28
C LYS A 3 -3.90 6.44 -39.37
N LYS A 4 -3.86 5.12 -39.57
CA LYS A 4 -4.63 4.15 -38.78
C LYS A 4 -3.94 3.78 -37.45
N HIS A 5 -2.60 3.86 -37.41
CA HIS A 5 -1.81 3.57 -36.22
C HIS A 5 -1.82 4.70 -35.17
N LYS A 6 -1.99 5.98 -35.57
CA LYS A 6 -2.11 7.11 -34.62
C LYS A 6 -3.42 7.06 -33.79
N LYS A 7 -4.52 6.53 -34.34
CA LYS A 7 -5.80 6.44 -33.61
C LYS A 7 -5.81 5.33 -32.55
N ILE A 8 -5.07 4.25 -32.78
CA ILE A 8 -4.92 3.15 -31.82
C ILE A 8 -4.02 3.58 -30.66
N LEU A 9 -2.97 4.37 -30.94
CA LEU A 9 -2.07 4.88 -29.90
C LEU A 9 -2.78 5.86 -28.94
N ILE A 10 -3.69 6.70 -29.46
CA ILE A 10 -4.51 7.62 -28.66
C ILE A 10 -5.54 6.85 -27.80
N PHE A 11 -6.07 5.73 -28.30
CA PHE A 11 -7.00 4.88 -27.55
C PHE A 11 -6.31 4.13 -26.40
N CYS A 12 -5.05 3.71 -26.58
CA CYS A 12 -4.25 3.14 -25.51
C CYS A 12 -3.82 4.17 -24.44
N LEU A 13 -3.54 5.42 -24.84
CA LEU A 13 -3.21 6.53 -23.92
C LEU A 13 -4.40 6.97 -23.04
N LEU A 14 -5.61 6.88 -23.57
CA LEU A 14 -6.83 7.15 -22.80
C LEU A 14 -7.14 6.03 -21.80
N LEU A 15 -6.80 4.77 -22.13
CA LEU A 15 -6.91 3.66 -21.19
C LEU A 15 -5.86 3.74 -20.07
N SER A 16 -4.63 4.20 -20.35
CA SER A 16 -3.61 4.38 -19.31
C SER A 16 -3.91 5.51 -18.34
N CYS A 17 -4.71 6.51 -18.74
CA CYS A 17 -5.20 7.53 -17.81
C CYS A 17 -6.36 7.04 -16.94
N LEU A 18 -7.06 5.97 -17.33
CA LEU A 18 -8.19 5.42 -16.58
C LEU A 18 -7.78 4.51 -15.42
N VAL A 19 -6.50 4.16 -15.29
CA VAL A 19 -6.00 3.27 -14.21
C VAL A 19 -5.22 4.03 -13.13
N ASN A 20 -4.93 5.32 -13.32
CA ASN A 20 -4.12 6.13 -12.40
C ASN A 20 -4.92 7.22 -11.69
N THR A 21 -6.01 6.84 -11.01
CA THR A 21 -6.58 7.72 -9.99
C THR A 21 -6.91 6.86 -8.78
N HIS A 22 -6.01 6.81 -7.79
CA HIS A 22 -6.33 6.76 -6.35
C HIS A 22 -5.03 6.93 -5.53
N SER A 23 -4.58 8.17 -5.43
CA SER A 23 -4.05 8.74 -4.18
C SER A 23 -3.94 10.24 -4.40
N TYR A 24 -4.65 11.03 -3.59
CA TYR A 24 -4.54 12.48 -3.62
C TYR A 24 -4.11 12.96 -2.24
N ALA A 25 -2.83 13.27 -2.09
CA ALA A 25 -2.42 14.33 -1.18
C ALA A 25 -2.17 15.59 -2.01
N SER A 26 -3.21 16.43 -2.03
CA SER A 26 -3.19 17.88 -2.24
C SER A 26 -1.81 18.53 -2.41
N THR A 27 -1.39 18.76 -3.65
CA THR A 27 -1.01 20.08 -4.21
C THR A 27 -0.49 19.91 -5.64
N ASN A 28 -1.10 20.64 -6.58
CA ASN A 28 -0.67 20.86 -7.97
C ASN A 28 -0.98 19.84 -9.08
N LEU A 29 -2.17 19.22 -9.07
CA LEU A 29 -2.84 18.83 -10.32
C LEU A 29 -4.33 19.24 -10.26
N LYS A 30 -4.59 20.54 -10.40
CA LYS A 30 -5.82 21.00 -11.06
C LYS A 30 -5.66 20.66 -12.55
N ILE A 31 -5.94 19.42 -12.92
CA ILE A 31 -6.43 19.16 -14.28
C ILE A 31 -7.94 19.25 -14.11
N ASP A 32 -8.46 20.39 -14.56
CA ASP A 32 -9.86 20.79 -14.46
C ASP A 32 -10.79 19.67 -14.94
N ASN A 33 -11.60 19.16 -14.00
CA ASN A 33 -12.86 18.49 -14.33
C ASN A 33 -13.72 19.35 -15.27
N ASP A 34 -13.49 20.66 -15.26
CA ASP A 34 -14.17 21.62 -16.11
C ASP A 34 -13.70 21.53 -17.58
N GLU A 35 -12.45 21.15 -17.88
CA GLU A 35 -11.96 21.03 -19.28
C GLU A 35 -12.55 19.81 -20.00
N MET A 36 -12.77 18.70 -19.27
CA MET A 36 -13.44 17.52 -19.81
C MET A 36 -14.95 17.74 -19.95
N THR A 37 -15.55 18.42 -18.97
CA THR A 37 -16.96 18.83 -19.01
C THR A 37 -17.22 19.81 -20.16
N GLU A 38 -16.33 20.77 -20.41
CA GLU A 38 -16.43 21.73 -21.52
C GLU A 38 -16.29 21.06 -22.89
N LYS A 39 -15.36 20.11 -23.07
CA LYS A 39 -15.26 19.31 -24.32
C LYS A 39 -16.49 18.43 -24.57
N LEU A 40 -17.16 17.97 -23.52
CA LEU A 40 -18.42 17.22 -23.62
C LEU A 40 -19.61 18.13 -23.96
N ILE A 41 -19.63 19.37 -23.47
CA ILE A 41 -20.61 20.41 -23.83
C ILE A 41 -20.42 20.85 -25.29
N GLU A 42 -19.20 20.97 -25.78
CA GLU A 42 -18.90 21.29 -27.19
C GLU A 42 -19.39 20.20 -28.16
N LEU A 43 -19.49 18.96 -27.69
CA LEU A 43 -20.05 17.81 -28.44
C LEU A 43 -21.58 17.67 -28.33
N ASP A 44 -22.25 18.37 -27.40
CA ASP A 44 -23.71 18.33 -27.15
C ASP A 44 -24.53 18.88 -28.34
N ASN A 45 -23.91 19.65 -29.25
CA ASN A 45 -24.55 20.20 -30.45
C ASN A 45 -24.65 19.22 -31.64
N LYS A 46 -24.23 17.96 -31.50
CA LYS A 46 -24.20 16.98 -32.62
C LYS A 46 -24.99 15.70 -32.32
N SER A 47 -26.31 15.82 -32.44
CA SER A 47 -27.34 14.76 -32.47
C SER A 47 -27.71 14.06 -31.16
N LEU A 48 -29.02 13.83 -30.97
CA LEU A 48 -29.64 13.08 -29.85
C LEU A 48 -28.97 11.72 -29.56
N LYS A 49 -28.42 11.07 -30.59
CA LYS A 49 -27.76 9.76 -30.48
C LYS A 49 -26.46 9.83 -29.68
N THR A 50 -25.75 10.96 -29.77
CA THR A 50 -24.53 11.23 -29.02
C THR A 50 -24.85 11.46 -27.54
N LYS A 51 -25.90 12.21 -27.24
CA LYS A 51 -26.39 12.46 -25.87
C LYS A 51 -26.81 11.19 -25.15
N PHE A 52 -27.54 10.31 -25.83
CA PHE A 52 -27.91 9.00 -25.28
C PHE A 52 -26.67 8.13 -24.98
N LEU A 53 -25.67 8.16 -25.85
CA LEU A 53 -24.43 7.39 -25.64
C LEU A 53 -23.61 7.93 -24.47
N ILE A 54 -23.49 9.25 -24.35
CA ILE A 54 -22.78 9.92 -23.24
C ILE A 54 -23.47 9.60 -21.91
N ASN A 55 -24.80 9.72 -21.83
CA ASN A 55 -25.54 9.41 -20.60
C ASN A 55 -25.35 7.95 -20.19
N ASN A 56 -25.37 7.00 -21.13
CA ASN A 56 -25.13 5.60 -20.82
C ASN A 56 -23.69 5.34 -20.30
N ILE A 57 -22.71 6.08 -20.80
CA ILE A 57 -21.32 5.98 -20.32
C ILE A 57 -21.20 6.54 -18.90
N ILE A 58 -21.81 7.69 -18.62
CA ILE A 58 -21.84 8.31 -17.28
C ILE A 58 -22.52 7.37 -16.28
N GLU A 59 -23.70 6.86 -16.61
CA GLU A 59 -24.45 5.90 -15.79
C GLU A 59 -23.67 4.61 -15.53
N LYS A 60 -22.97 4.10 -16.55
CA LYS A 60 -22.12 2.92 -16.38
C LYS A 60 -20.92 3.21 -15.48
N LYS A 61 -20.31 4.39 -15.59
CA LYS A 61 -19.20 4.83 -14.72
C LYS A 61 -19.67 4.97 -13.28
N HIS A 62 -20.83 5.57 -13.05
CA HIS A 62 -21.42 5.73 -11.71
C HIS A 62 -21.73 4.38 -11.05
N ARG A 63 -22.36 3.46 -11.79
CA ARG A 63 -22.61 2.10 -11.29
C ARG A 63 -21.33 1.33 -11.00
N LEU A 64 -20.27 1.55 -11.79
CA LEU A 64 -18.97 0.95 -11.53
C LEU A 64 -18.35 1.56 -10.27
N SER A 65 -18.34 2.88 -10.10
CA SER A 65 -17.79 3.52 -8.88
C SER A 65 -18.56 3.10 -7.63
N GLU A 66 -19.89 3.08 -7.66
CA GLU A 66 -20.72 2.61 -6.54
C GLU A 66 -20.50 1.13 -6.23
N LYS A 67 -20.27 0.29 -7.25
CA LYS A 67 -19.95 -1.13 -7.08
C LYS A 67 -18.58 -1.30 -6.43
N TYR A 68 -17.57 -0.57 -6.89
CA TYR A 68 -16.22 -0.59 -6.30
C TYR A 68 -16.21 -0.05 -4.86
N GLU A 69 -16.96 1.02 -4.56
CA GLU A 69 -17.11 1.54 -3.18
C GLU A 69 -17.86 0.58 -2.25
N LYS A 70 -18.80 -0.22 -2.76
CA LYS A 70 -19.54 -1.22 -1.95
C LYS A 70 -18.81 -2.56 -1.79
N GLU A 71 -17.91 -2.91 -2.70
CA GLU A 71 -17.14 -4.17 -2.64
C GLU A 71 -15.79 -3.98 -1.93
N GLN A 72 -15.22 -2.77 -1.92
CA GLN A 72 -14.04 -2.41 -1.15
C GLN A 72 -14.38 -2.08 0.32
N SER A 73 -14.61 -3.08 1.17
CA SER A 73 -14.33 -2.90 2.60
C SER A 73 -12.83 -3.12 2.85
N PHE A 74 -11.98 -2.30 2.23
CA PHE A 74 -10.59 -2.23 2.69
C PHE A 74 -10.66 -1.68 4.11
N GLN A 75 -10.11 -2.43 5.06
CA GLN A 75 -9.89 -1.90 6.40
C GLN A 75 -9.15 -0.56 6.21
N ASP A 76 -9.65 0.54 6.78
CA ASP A 76 -8.86 1.79 6.85
C ASP A 76 -7.58 1.49 7.65
N VAL A 77 -6.53 1.09 6.94
CA VAL A 77 -5.24 0.73 7.54
C VAL A 77 -4.48 2.01 7.80
N ILE A 78 -4.10 2.21 9.06
CA ILE A 78 -3.26 3.33 9.46
C ILE A 78 -1.90 3.19 8.77
N TYR A 79 -1.52 4.22 8.03
CA TYR A 79 -0.23 4.30 7.36
C TYR A 79 0.75 5.17 8.14
N PHE A 80 1.97 4.67 8.31
CA PHE A 80 3.10 5.43 8.80
C PHE A 80 4.27 5.29 7.82
N ASN A 81 4.97 6.41 7.60
CA ASN A 81 6.19 6.43 6.81
C ASN A 81 7.39 6.66 7.74
N GLN A 82 8.39 5.78 7.66
CA GLN A 82 9.59 5.84 8.51
C GLN A 82 10.46 7.07 8.21
N THR A 83 10.29 7.69 7.04
CA THR A 83 10.98 8.93 6.64
C THR A 83 10.22 10.19 7.04
N ASP A 84 9.04 10.07 7.65
CA ASP A 84 8.29 11.20 8.17
C ASP A 84 9.10 11.90 9.29
N PRO A 85 9.33 13.23 9.22
CA PRO A 85 10.13 13.96 10.21
C PRO A 85 9.68 13.81 11.66
N ARG A 86 8.41 13.45 11.90
CA ARG A 86 7.88 13.15 13.24
C ARG A 86 8.54 11.92 13.87
N PHE A 87 9.05 11.00 13.05
CA PHE A 87 9.59 9.71 13.49
C PHE A 87 11.04 9.47 13.04
N ALA A 88 11.41 10.01 11.88
CA ALA A 88 12.63 9.72 11.13
C ALA A 88 13.93 9.74 11.97
N TYR A 89 14.03 10.71 12.88
CA TYR A 89 15.25 10.99 13.65
C TYR A 89 15.33 10.27 15.01
N THR A 90 14.35 9.42 15.33
CA THR A 90 14.38 8.62 16.55
C THR A 90 15.46 7.54 16.45
N PRO A 91 16.30 7.34 17.48
CA PRO A 91 17.30 6.28 17.49
C PRO A 91 16.67 4.89 17.27
N TYR A 92 17.28 4.11 16.38
CA TYR A 92 16.98 2.71 16.12
C TYR A 92 18.18 1.96 15.53
N GLY A 93 19.30 1.95 16.24
CA GLY A 93 20.54 1.32 15.80
C GLY A 93 21.77 2.02 16.38
N ASP A 94 22.89 1.96 15.66
CA ASP A 94 24.19 2.46 16.10
C ASP A 94 24.58 3.75 15.38
N GLY A 95 24.98 4.76 16.17
CA GLY A 95 25.45 6.06 15.67
C GLY A 95 24.38 6.85 14.89
N ASP A 96 24.82 7.85 14.14
CA ASP A 96 23.93 8.75 13.39
C ASP A 96 23.14 8.04 12.28
N PHE A 97 23.64 6.89 11.80
CA PHE A 97 22.93 6.08 10.81
C PHE A 97 21.77 5.31 11.44
N GLY A 98 21.90 4.91 12.71
CA GLY A 98 20.93 4.11 13.45
C GLY A 98 19.72 4.91 13.89
N ILE A 99 18.91 5.36 12.94
CA ILE A 99 17.66 6.09 13.15
C ILE A 99 16.52 5.43 12.37
N VAL A 100 15.27 5.65 12.81
CA VAL A 100 14.06 5.07 12.21
C VAL A 100 14.01 5.25 10.69
N GLN A 101 14.44 6.40 10.17
CA GLN A 101 14.49 6.65 8.73
C GLN A 101 15.25 5.56 7.96
N ASN A 102 16.38 5.09 8.49
CA ASN A 102 17.29 4.19 7.77
C ASN A 102 17.05 2.72 8.12
N THR A 103 16.66 2.43 9.36
CA THR A 103 16.65 1.07 9.92
C THR A 103 15.28 0.68 10.48
N GLY A 104 14.29 1.58 10.44
CA GLY A 104 13.02 1.47 11.14
C GLY A 104 11.86 0.85 10.36
N CYS A 105 12.10 0.11 9.27
CA CYS A 105 11.02 -0.53 8.50
C CYS A 105 10.22 -1.54 9.35
N GLY A 106 10.89 -2.28 10.23
CA GLY A 106 10.28 -3.20 11.19
C GLY A 106 9.34 -2.51 12.20
N PRO A 107 9.83 -1.57 13.05
CA PRO A 107 8.99 -0.87 14.01
C PRO A 107 7.87 -0.05 13.34
N THR A 108 8.12 0.54 12.18
CA THR A 108 7.08 1.27 11.42
C THR A 108 5.99 0.32 10.91
N SER A 109 6.36 -0.85 10.38
CA SER A 109 5.40 -1.89 9.96
C SER A 109 4.57 -2.41 11.14
N ALA A 110 5.22 -2.68 12.27
CA ALA A 110 4.53 -3.09 13.49
C ALA A 110 3.59 -2.01 14.04
N ALA A 111 3.98 -0.73 13.99
CA ALA A 111 3.13 0.40 14.39
C ALA A 111 1.85 0.49 13.53
N MET A 112 1.96 0.29 12.22
CA MET A 112 0.80 0.25 11.31
C MET A 112 -0.16 -0.89 11.67
N VAL A 113 0.36 -2.09 11.92
CA VAL A 113 -0.44 -3.26 12.31
C VAL A 113 -1.13 -3.05 13.66
N VAL A 114 -0.35 -2.66 14.68
CA VAL A 114 -0.86 -2.43 16.03
C VAL A 114 -1.93 -1.35 16.02
N SER A 115 -1.64 -0.20 15.41
CA SER A 115 -2.58 0.91 15.42
C SER A 115 -3.89 0.55 14.73
N THR A 116 -3.80 -0.16 13.60
CA THR A 116 -4.98 -0.54 12.81
C THR A 116 -5.84 -1.57 13.54
N LEU A 117 -5.23 -2.61 14.10
CA LEU A 117 -5.96 -3.74 14.69
C LEU A 117 -6.45 -3.45 16.11
N THR A 118 -5.71 -2.67 16.90
CA THR A 118 -6.11 -2.29 18.27
C THR A 118 -6.95 -1.02 18.34
N LYS A 119 -7.07 -0.28 17.23
CA LYS A 119 -7.71 1.04 17.18
C LYS A 119 -7.12 2.04 18.20
N THR A 120 -5.88 1.84 18.59
CA THR A 120 -5.13 2.70 19.52
C THR A 120 -3.97 3.31 18.78
N TYR A 121 -3.70 4.60 18.97
CA TYR A 121 -2.56 5.24 18.33
C TYR A 121 -1.24 4.74 18.94
N THR A 122 -0.45 4.01 18.16
CA THR A 122 0.89 3.54 18.50
C THR A 122 1.81 3.83 17.32
N ASP A 123 2.69 4.80 17.49
CA ASP A 123 3.53 5.31 16.42
C ASP A 123 4.85 4.52 16.24
N PRO A 124 5.62 4.78 15.16
CA PRO A 124 6.89 4.12 14.94
C PRO A 124 7.94 4.36 16.05
N ASN A 125 7.93 5.52 16.72
CA ASN A 125 8.91 5.85 17.77
C ASN A 125 8.66 5.00 19.02
N GLU A 126 7.40 4.77 19.37
CA GLU A 126 7.01 3.93 20.50
C GLU A 126 7.48 2.48 20.28
N ILE A 127 7.21 1.92 19.09
CA ILE A 127 7.67 0.55 18.78
C ILE A 127 9.19 0.49 18.68
N ALA A 128 9.85 1.47 18.05
CA ALA A 128 11.31 1.51 17.91
C ALA A 128 12.00 1.53 19.29
N SER A 129 11.57 2.44 20.18
CA SER A 129 12.13 2.57 21.53
C SER A 129 11.91 1.29 22.34
N TRP A 130 10.69 0.72 22.27
CA TRP A 130 10.39 -0.54 22.93
C TRP A 130 11.22 -1.71 22.37
N ALA A 131 11.39 -1.77 21.05
CA ALA A 131 12.14 -2.83 20.38
C ALA A 131 13.64 -2.77 20.72
N MET A 132 14.23 -1.57 20.79
CA MET A 132 15.61 -1.41 21.27
C MET A 132 15.75 -1.88 22.72
N PHE A 133 14.87 -1.43 23.61
CA PHE A 133 14.92 -1.78 25.03
C PHE A 133 14.83 -3.29 25.28
N ASN A 134 14.03 -4.00 24.48
CA ASN A 134 13.82 -5.45 24.62
C ASN A 134 14.75 -6.32 23.75
N GLY A 135 15.74 -5.72 23.07
CA GLY A 135 16.74 -6.48 22.31
C GLY A 135 16.24 -7.03 20.96
N TYR A 136 15.25 -6.39 20.34
CA TYR A 136 14.74 -6.75 19.02
C TYR A 136 15.38 -5.96 17.87
N ASN A 137 16.14 -4.91 18.18
CA ASN A 137 16.99 -4.21 17.23
C ASN A 137 18.30 -4.99 16.97
N MET A 138 18.76 -5.04 15.72
CA MET A 138 20.00 -5.70 15.29
C MET A 138 21.04 -4.68 14.83
N GLY A 139 21.21 -3.59 15.58
CA GLY A 139 22.02 -2.44 15.20
C GLY A 139 21.51 -1.82 13.90
N ASN A 140 22.43 -1.52 12.99
CA ASN A 140 22.11 -0.91 11.70
C ASN A 140 21.49 -1.87 10.67
N ASN A 141 21.28 -3.16 11.03
CA ASN A 141 20.54 -4.11 10.21
C ASN A 141 19.01 -4.08 10.45
N GLY A 142 18.53 -3.16 11.30
CA GLY A 142 17.11 -2.99 11.56
C GLY A 142 16.58 -3.95 12.62
N SER A 143 15.55 -4.72 12.31
CA SER A 143 14.80 -5.52 13.30
C SER A 143 14.98 -7.02 13.11
N SER A 144 15.10 -7.75 14.21
CA SER A 144 14.94 -9.19 14.24
C SER A 144 13.48 -9.58 13.93
N TRP A 145 13.27 -10.75 13.34
CA TRP A 145 11.95 -11.32 13.13
C TRP A 145 11.18 -11.55 14.44
N GLU A 146 11.90 -11.74 15.55
CA GLU A 146 11.33 -11.89 16.90
C GLU A 146 10.58 -10.65 17.39
N LEU A 147 10.77 -9.48 16.74
CA LEU A 147 9.98 -8.28 17.01
C LEU A 147 8.48 -8.56 16.85
N PHE A 148 8.08 -9.28 15.80
CA PHE A 148 6.69 -9.47 15.41
C PHE A 148 5.87 -10.33 16.38
N PRO A 149 6.30 -11.55 16.77
CA PRO A 149 5.58 -12.29 17.80
C PRO A 149 5.62 -11.56 19.16
N ALA A 150 6.66 -10.78 19.45
CA ALA A 150 6.74 -10.02 20.69
C ALA A 150 5.77 -8.83 20.72
N VAL A 151 5.63 -8.10 19.61
CA VAL A 151 4.62 -7.06 19.41
C VAL A 151 3.22 -7.65 19.55
N ALA A 152 2.93 -8.78 18.90
CA ALA A 152 1.63 -9.43 19.02
C ALA A 152 1.27 -9.72 20.48
N ARG A 153 2.19 -10.31 21.25
CA ARG A 153 1.99 -10.55 22.69
C ARG A 153 1.78 -9.27 23.48
N LYS A 154 2.59 -8.23 23.25
CA LYS A 154 2.50 -6.95 23.97
C LYS A 154 1.15 -6.27 23.80
N TYR A 155 0.59 -6.31 22.59
CA TYR A 155 -0.64 -5.60 22.23
C TYR A 155 -1.89 -6.51 22.22
N GLY A 156 -1.75 -7.77 22.65
CA GLY A 156 -2.84 -8.74 22.69
C GLY A 156 -3.46 -8.98 21.31
N LEU A 157 -2.60 -9.19 20.30
CA LEU A 157 -2.98 -9.60 18.95
C LEU A 157 -2.75 -11.10 18.79
N ASP A 158 -3.60 -11.75 18.00
CA ASP A 158 -3.30 -13.09 17.52
C ASP A 158 -2.22 -13.01 16.44
N TYR A 159 -1.45 -14.09 16.34
CA TYR A 159 -0.27 -14.12 15.48
C TYR A 159 -0.05 -15.51 14.89
N GLN A 160 0.39 -15.52 13.64
CA GLN A 160 0.87 -16.72 12.96
C GLN A 160 2.12 -16.40 12.13
N PHE A 161 3.17 -17.20 12.32
CA PHE A 161 4.32 -17.25 11.41
C PHE A 161 4.07 -18.26 10.29
N SER A 162 4.42 -17.92 9.05
CA SER A 162 4.33 -18.86 7.93
C SER A 162 5.32 -18.55 6.81
N TYR A 163 5.45 -19.51 5.89
CA TYR A 163 6.08 -19.34 4.58
C TYR A 163 5.07 -19.54 3.43
N SER A 164 3.81 -19.89 3.75
CA SER A 164 2.74 -20.20 2.81
C SER A 164 2.06 -18.93 2.28
N ILE A 165 2.01 -18.77 0.96
CA ILE A 165 1.25 -17.70 0.31
C ILE A 165 -0.25 -17.85 0.60
N GLU A 166 -0.74 -19.08 0.75
CA GLU A 166 -2.14 -19.34 1.10
C GLU A 166 -2.47 -18.82 2.50
N ASP A 167 -1.57 -18.97 3.47
CA ASP A 167 -1.78 -18.47 4.83
C ASP A 167 -1.84 -16.94 4.86
N ALA A 168 -0.99 -16.26 4.09
CA ALA A 168 -1.04 -14.81 3.92
C ALA A 168 -2.38 -14.36 3.30
N ARG A 169 -2.82 -15.04 2.23
CA ARG A 169 -4.10 -14.72 1.59
C ARG A 169 -5.28 -14.94 2.53
N ASN A 170 -5.28 -16.02 3.30
CA ASN A 170 -6.34 -16.30 4.27
C ASN A 170 -6.33 -15.29 5.42
N CYS A 171 -5.16 -14.85 5.89
CA CYS A 171 -5.05 -13.76 6.84
C CYS A 171 -5.72 -12.49 6.33
N LEU A 172 -5.38 -12.04 5.12
CA LEU A 172 -5.96 -10.84 4.52
C LEU A 172 -7.48 -10.96 4.31
N LYS A 173 -7.95 -12.10 3.79
CA LYS A 173 -9.39 -12.36 3.56
C LYS A 173 -10.22 -12.45 4.84
N THR A 174 -9.59 -12.73 5.98
CA THR A 174 -10.25 -12.82 7.28
C THR A 174 -10.11 -11.54 8.11
N GLY A 175 -9.69 -10.43 7.48
CA GLY A 175 -9.56 -9.12 8.11
C GLY A 175 -8.27 -8.92 8.90
N GLY A 176 -7.31 -9.82 8.77
CA GLY A 176 -5.98 -9.68 9.35
C GLY A 176 -5.04 -8.83 8.48
N LEU A 177 -3.88 -8.49 9.03
CA LEU A 177 -2.79 -7.82 8.33
C LEU A 177 -1.55 -8.70 8.31
N VAL A 178 -0.71 -8.55 7.28
CA VAL A 178 0.49 -9.37 7.11
C VAL A 178 1.72 -8.48 7.06
N ILE A 179 2.68 -8.68 7.96
CA ILE A 179 4.04 -8.16 7.76
C ILE A 179 4.82 -9.19 6.94
N LEU A 180 5.48 -8.73 5.88
CA LEU A 180 6.34 -9.55 5.03
C LEU A 180 7.77 -9.08 5.09
N SER A 181 8.71 -10.04 5.18
CA SER A 181 10.11 -9.73 4.89
C SER A 181 10.37 -9.73 3.39
N GLN A 182 11.16 -8.75 2.96
CA GLN A 182 11.61 -8.54 1.60
C GLN A 182 13.14 -8.53 1.56
N ASN A 183 13.70 -8.78 0.38
CA ASN A 183 15.14 -8.78 0.12
C ASN A 183 15.44 -8.23 -1.28
N SER A 184 16.72 -8.23 -1.69
CA SER A 184 17.21 -7.73 -2.98
C SER A 184 16.83 -8.56 -4.21
N SER A 185 15.93 -9.53 -4.07
CA SER A 185 15.36 -10.24 -5.22
C SER A 185 14.59 -9.29 -6.16
N LEU A 186 14.25 -9.80 -7.34
CA LEU A 186 13.46 -9.08 -8.35
C LEU A 186 14.09 -7.76 -8.80
N ASN A 187 15.41 -7.74 -8.96
CA ASN A 187 16.14 -6.53 -9.36
C ASN A 187 15.87 -5.36 -8.39
N ASN A 188 15.95 -5.65 -7.08
CA ASN A 188 15.80 -4.71 -5.98
C ASN A 188 14.47 -3.95 -5.98
N TYR A 189 13.37 -4.61 -6.38
CA TYR A 189 12.05 -3.98 -6.48
C TYR A 189 11.63 -3.28 -5.17
N TRP A 190 11.87 -3.93 -4.02
CA TRP A 190 11.58 -3.38 -2.70
C TRP A 190 12.77 -2.65 -2.07
N THR A 191 13.96 -3.25 -2.14
CA THR A 191 15.14 -2.83 -1.39
C THR A 191 16.41 -3.42 -2.00
N ASP A 192 17.56 -2.80 -1.75
CA ASP A 192 18.89 -3.35 -2.06
C ASP A 192 19.42 -4.28 -0.97
N SER A 193 18.74 -4.38 0.18
CA SER A 193 19.13 -5.20 1.33
C SER A 193 17.95 -6.00 1.89
N GLY A 194 17.60 -5.84 3.17
CA GLY A 194 16.39 -6.37 3.80
C GLY A 194 15.35 -5.27 3.99
N HIS A 195 14.07 -5.63 3.98
CA HIS A 195 12.97 -4.67 4.19
C HIS A 195 11.74 -5.36 4.79
N PHE A 196 10.89 -4.61 5.48
CA PHE A 196 9.59 -5.07 5.93
C PHE A 196 8.49 -4.21 5.32
N ILE A 197 7.44 -4.85 4.84
CA ILE A 197 6.24 -4.21 4.30
C ILE A 197 4.99 -4.79 4.96
N VAL A 198 3.87 -4.09 4.88
CA VAL A 198 2.57 -4.58 5.37
C VAL A 198 1.65 -4.83 4.20
N LEU A 199 1.14 -6.05 4.03
CA LEU A 199 0.01 -6.30 3.16
C LEU A 199 -1.28 -5.92 3.87
N THR A 200 -2.12 -5.16 3.17
CA THR A 200 -3.35 -4.58 3.72
C THR A 200 -4.61 -5.15 3.10
N GLY A 201 -4.50 -5.87 1.99
CA GLY A 201 -5.61 -6.50 1.31
C GLY A 201 -5.18 -7.35 0.13
N TYR A 202 -6.11 -8.15 -0.37
CA TYR A 202 -5.93 -9.01 -1.54
C TYR A 202 -7.25 -9.16 -2.28
N GLU A 203 -7.30 -8.66 -3.52
CA GLU A 203 -8.48 -8.66 -4.38
C GLU A 203 -8.05 -8.80 -5.85
N ASP A 204 -8.82 -9.51 -6.67
CA ASP A 204 -8.55 -9.67 -8.11
C ASP A 204 -7.12 -10.09 -8.48
N ASN A 205 -6.51 -10.94 -7.64
CA ASN A 205 -5.11 -11.39 -7.75
C ASN A 205 -4.04 -10.31 -7.56
N LEU A 206 -4.42 -9.16 -7.00
CA LEU A 206 -3.57 -8.04 -6.66
C LEU A 206 -3.54 -7.82 -5.16
N TYR A 207 -2.43 -7.27 -4.68
CA TYR A 207 -2.20 -6.95 -3.28
C TYR A 207 -2.07 -5.45 -3.11
N THR A 208 -2.71 -4.93 -2.07
CA THR A 208 -2.41 -3.60 -1.54
C THR A 208 -1.33 -3.72 -0.48
N VAL A 209 -0.41 -2.77 -0.47
CA VAL A 209 0.77 -2.77 0.39
C VAL A 209 0.91 -1.41 1.04
N ASN A 210 1.19 -1.38 2.34
CA ASN A 210 1.77 -0.22 3.01
C ASN A 210 3.27 -0.45 3.15
N ASP A 211 4.05 0.25 2.33
CA ASP A 211 5.51 0.25 2.41
C ASP A 211 5.96 1.40 3.33
N PRO A 212 6.65 1.09 4.46
CA PRO A 212 7.04 2.11 5.42
C PRO A 212 8.07 3.10 4.87
N TYR A 213 8.76 2.80 3.76
CA TYR A 213 9.74 3.69 3.15
C TYR A 213 9.20 4.42 1.91
N SER A 214 8.27 3.82 1.17
CA SER A 214 7.82 4.34 -0.13
C SER A 214 6.31 4.60 -0.18
N ILE A 215 5.95 5.88 -0.26
CA ILE A 215 4.57 6.30 -0.55
C ILE A 215 4.16 5.80 -1.94
N TYR A 216 5.04 5.95 -2.95
CA TYR A 216 4.74 5.50 -4.31
C TYR A 216 4.39 4.01 -4.39
N ARG A 217 5.14 3.13 -3.71
CA ARG A 217 4.79 1.70 -3.67
C ARG A 217 3.54 1.42 -2.84
N THR A 218 3.17 2.32 -1.93
CA THR A 218 1.94 2.20 -1.15
C THR A 218 0.69 2.52 -1.98
N GLU A 219 0.81 3.42 -2.95
CA GLU A 219 -0.32 3.93 -3.75
C GLU A 219 -0.66 3.07 -4.98
N ILE A 220 0.04 1.95 -5.19
CA ILE A 220 -0.16 1.07 -6.34
C ILE A 220 -0.45 -0.37 -5.91
N TYR A 221 -1.13 -1.10 -6.78
CA TYR A 221 -1.34 -2.54 -6.63
C TYR A 221 -0.11 -3.33 -7.05
N HIS A 222 0.11 -4.46 -6.37
CA HIS A 222 1.24 -5.36 -6.61
C HIS A 222 0.75 -6.75 -7.01
N THR A 223 1.47 -7.39 -7.92
CA THR A 223 1.22 -8.79 -8.28
C THR A 223 1.75 -9.74 -7.21
N GLN A 224 1.28 -10.99 -7.24
CA GLN A 224 1.79 -12.02 -6.35
C GLN A 224 3.32 -12.17 -6.44
N ASP A 225 3.88 -12.13 -7.66
CA ASP A 225 5.32 -12.31 -7.86
C ASP A 225 6.12 -11.16 -7.29
N GLN A 226 5.61 -9.92 -7.37
CA GLN A 226 6.24 -8.75 -6.75
C GLN A 226 6.25 -8.84 -5.23
N VAL A 227 5.18 -9.36 -4.63
CA VAL A 227 5.04 -9.42 -3.17
C VAL A 227 5.74 -10.63 -2.56
N PHE A 228 5.55 -11.82 -3.13
CA PHE A 228 5.94 -13.08 -2.51
C PHE A 228 7.28 -13.61 -3.05
N ILE A 229 8.33 -12.83 -2.85
CA ILE A 229 9.69 -13.16 -3.29
C ILE A 229 10.26 -14.46 -2.66
N PRO A 230 11.36 -15.02 -3.18
CA PRO A 230 12.10 -16.11 -2.55
C PRO A 230 12.61 -15.74 -1.15
N ASN A 231 12.69 -16.72 -0.23
CA ASN A 231 13.20 -16.58 1.14
C ASN A 231 12.52 -15.50 2.01
N LYS A 232 11.28 -15.12 1.66
CA LYS A 232 10.41 -14.28 2.48
C LYS A 232 9.99 -14.98 3.78
N ALA A 233 9.63 -14.20 4.78
CA ALA A 233 8.92 -14.61 5.98
C ALA A 233 7.57 -13.89 6.04
N ILE A 234 6.55 -14.59 6.54
CA ILE A 234 5.17 -14.12 6.61
C ILE A 234 4.74 -14.08 8.08
N PHE A 235 4.27 -12.91 8.51
CA PHE A 235 3.79 -12.67 9.87
C PHE A 235 2.35 -12.15 9.80
N CYS A 236 1.39 -13.03 10.08
CA CYS A 236 -0.03 -12.72 10.06
C CYS A 236 -0.49 -12.24 11.44
N PHE A 237 -1.37 -11.24 11.48
CA PHE A 237 -1.90 -10.66 12.72
C PHE A 237 -3.41 -10.46 12.64
N TRP A 238 -4.08 -10.68 13.77
CA TRP A 238 -5.51 -10.42 13.94
C TRP A 238 -5.79 -9.77 15.30
N LYS A 239 -7.00 -9.24 15.45
CA LYS A 239 -7.58 -8.88 16.75
C LYS A 239 -8.87 -9.68 16.93
N ASN A 240 -8.87 -10.62 17.89
CA ASN A 240 -10.10 -11.25 18.42
C ASN A 240 -11.10 -10.23 18.97
#